data_AF-A0A816VLZ8-F1
#
_entry.id   AF-A0A816VLZ8-F1
#
_cell.length_a   1.000
_cell.length_b   1.000
_cell.length_c   1.000
_cell.angle_alpha   90.00
_cell.angle_beta   90.00
_cell.angle_gamma   90.00
#
_symmetry.space_group_name_H-M   'P 1'
#
loop_
_entity.id
_entity.type
_entity.pdbx_description
1 polymer ?
#
loop_
_entity_poly.entity_id
_entity_poly.type
_entity_poly.pdbx_seq_one_letter_code
_entity_poly.pdbx_strand_id
1 'polypeptide(L)'
;MPHYFCPKGICINGVLYYRALDAYTGISMIVCFDFKSEEFSYIEVVKTFTTLVLDGPLINYNGKLGLLIFEGYPWGDRARSFELLVIGDLEKQEWSTHKYMLPPTWKNVVGEGMFCFAGFFGTNTIVLSRRSYVIYYNIDKNTIVKVGIQGVEAFKCFDRSIFLDHVEGLMLVQEF
;
A
#
# COMPACT_ATOMS: atom_id res chain seq x y z
N MET A 1 24.49 1.73 -3.87
CA MET A 1 24.63 2.17 -2.46
C MET A 1 24.23 1.04 -1.51
N PRO A 2 25.06 0.63 -0.53
CA PRO A 2 24.67 -0.35 0.50
C PRO A 2 23.45 0.09 1.30
N HIS A 3 22.47 -0.81 1.49
CA HIS A 3 21.22 -0.48 2.17
C HIS A 3 20.56 -1.72 2.79
N TYR A 4 19.67 -1.50 3.76
CA TYR A 4 18.86 -2.56 4.35
C TYR A 4 17.50 -2.64 3.66
N PHE A 5 17.16 -3.83 3.15
CA PHE A 5 15.92 -4.10 2.43
C PHE A 5 14.71 -4.19 3.36
N CYS A 6 13.60 -3.52 3.01
CA CYS A 6 12.30 -3.71 3.64
C CYS A 6 11.41 -4.60 2.74
N PRO A 7 10.82 -5.69 3.28
CA PRO A 7 10.23 -6.78 2.48
C PRO A 7 8.97 -6.47 1.66
N LYS A 8 8.50 -5.22 1.62
CA LYS A 8 7.27 -4.82 0.93
C LYS A 8 7.57 -3.83 -0.19
N GLY A 9 7.85 -4.37 -1.38
CA GLY A 9 8.01 -3.62 -2.63
C GLY A 9 6.82 -3.77 -3.57
N ILE A 10 6.82 -2.99 -4.65
CA ILE A 10 5.80 -3.03 -5.71
C ILE A 10 6.48 -2.88 -7.07
N CYS A 11 5.98 -3.59 -8.09
CA CYS A 11 6.43 -3.43 -9.46
C CYS A 11 5.43 -2.58 -10.24
N ILE A 12 5.89 -1.50 -10.88
CA ILE A 12 5.06 -0.61 -11.69
C ILE A 12 5.79 -0.39 -13.02
N ASN A 13 5.14 -0.75 -14.13
CA ASN A 13 5.66 -0.53 -15.48
C ASN A 13 7.10 -1.06 -15.71
N GLY A 14 7.47 -2.19 -15.12
CA GLY A 14 8.81 -2.77 -15.26
C GLY A 14 9.88 -2.17 -14.35
N VAL A 15 9.50 -1.34 -13.38
CA VAL A 15 10.39 -0.83 -12.33
C VAL A 15 9.94 -1.37 -10.98
N LEU A 16 10.86 -2.02 -10.26
CA LEU A 16 10.66 -2.46 -8.88
C LEU A 16 10.96 -1.32 -7.93
N TYR A 17 9.97 -0.92 -7.14
CA TYR A 17 10.09 0.05 -6.07
C TYR A 17 10.06 -0.65 -4.73
N TYR A 18 11.03 -0.38 -3.86
CA TYR A 18 11.03 -0.91 -2.50
C TYR A 18 11.64 0.08 -1.52
N ARG A 19 11.20 0.00 -0.27
CA ARG A 19 11.76 0.84 0.79
C ARG A 19 13.09 0.26 1.24
N ALA A 20 14.02 1.16 1.54
CA ALA A 20 15.29 0.81 2.13
C ALA A 20 15.77 1.88 3.10
N LEU A 21 16.63 1.45 4.02
CA LEU A 21 17.38 2.35 4.89
C LEU A 21 18.80 2.46 4.35
N ASP A 22 19.27 3.68 4.09
CA ASP A 22 20.68 3.91 3.79
C ASP A 22 21.54 3.48 4.99
N ALA A 23 22.52 2.61 4.73
CA ALA A 23 23.27 1.96 5.80
C ALA A 23 24.22 2.89 6.55
N TYR A 24 24.58 4.05 5.98
CA TYR A 24 25.55 4.98 6.54
C TYR A 24 24.90 6.16 7.25
N THR A 25 23.87 6.74 6.63
CA THR A 25 23.16 7.92 7.10
C THR A 25 21.93 7.56 7.94
N GLY A 26 21.41 6.33 7.80
CA GLY A 26 20.15 5.93 8.42
C GLY A 26 18.93 6.65 7.84
N ILE A 27 19.07 7.26 6.66
CA ILE A 27 17.96 7.96 5.98
C ILE A 27 17.10 6.94 5.24
N SER A 28 15.78 7.10 5.36
CA SER A 28 14.80 6.29 4.64
C SER A 28 14.71 6.74 3.18
N MET A 29 14.72 5.78 2.27
CA MET A 29 14.64 6.02 0.84
C MET A 29 13.76 4.97 0.14
N ILE A 30 13.33 5.30 -1.07
CA ILE A 30 12.74 4.33 -1.99
C ILE A 30 13.80 4.03 -3.05
N VAL A 31 14.16 2.76 -3.16
CA VAL A 31 15.02 2.26 -4.22
C VAL A 31 14.15 1.88 -5.40
N CYS A 32 14.60 2.27 -6.58
CA CYS A 32 13.98 1.92 -7.85
C CYS A 32 14.98 1.05 -8.62
N PHE A 33 14.54 -0.10 -9.11
CA PHE A 33 15.34 -0.97 -9.99
C PHE A 33 14.59 -1.17 -11.30
N ASP A 34 15.15 -0.65 -12.39
CA ASP A 34 14.59 -0.79 -13.74
C ASP A 34 15.04 -2.13 -14.33
N PHE A 35 14.10 -3.05 -14.62
CA PHE A 35 14.42 -4.36 -15.17
C PHE A 35 14.95 -4.32 -16.61
N LYS A 36 14.70 -3.24 -17.35
CA LYS A 36 15.12 -3.10 -18.75
C LYS A 36 16.55 -2.58 -18.87
N SER A 37 16.91 -1.57 -18.06
CA SER A 37 18.28 -1.04 -18.05
C SER A 37 19.18 -1.73 -17.03
N GLU A 38 18.61 -2.49 -16.08
CA GLU A 38 19.30 -3.08 -14.93
C GLU A 38 19.96 -2.02 -14.03
N GLU A 39 19.42 -0.81 -14.02
CA GLU A 39 19.96 0.32 -13.27
C GLU A 39 19.16 0.63 -12.01
N PHE A 40 19.87 1.13 -11.00
CA PHE A 40 19.29 1.60 -9.75
C PHE A 40 19.16 3.13 -9.74
N SER A 41 18.02 3.61 -9.27
CA SER A 41 17.83 5.00 -8.87
C SER A 41 17.18 5.09 -7.49
N TYR A 42 17.17 6.29 -6.90
CA TYR A 42 16.81 6.48 -5.50
C TYR A 42 15.96 7.73 -5.33
N ILE A 43 14.92 7.61 -4.51
CA ILE A 43 14.09 8.72 -4.08
C ILE A 43 14.37 8.96 -2.60
N GLU A 44 14.96 10.10 -2.28
CA GLU A 44 15.10 10.52 -0.89
C GLU A 44 13.74 10.97 -0.39
N VAL A 45 13.28 10.35 0.69
CA VAL A 45 11.97 10.71 1.22
C VAL A 45 12.17 11.80 2.25
N VAL A 46 11.67 13.00 1.93
CA VAL A 46 11.85 14.24 2.71
C VAL A 46 11.68 13.97 4.21
N LYS A 47 12.58 14.53 5.04
CA LYS A 47 12.63 14.34 6.50
C LYS A 47 11.26 14.40 7.20
N THR A 48 10.36 15.26 6.76
CA THR A 48 8.99 15.39 7.29
C THR A 48 8.18 14.09 7.24
N PHE A 49 8.47 13.21 6.29
CA PHE A 49 7.78 11.94 6.12
C PHE A 49 8.57 10.73 6.64
N THR A 50 9.80 10.92 7.15
CA THR A 50 10.71 9.81 7.50
C THR A 50 10.13 8.77 8.44
N THR A 51 9.30 9.16 9.41
CA THR A 51 8.64 8.20 10.32
C THR A 51 7.38 7.57 9.71
N LEU A 52 6.67 8.29 8.85
CA LEU A 52 5.39 7.86 8.26
C LEU A 52 5.57 6.97 7.02
N VAL A 53 6.67 7.16 6.30
CA VAL A 53 7.02 6.44 5.06
C VAL A 53 7.59 5.06 5.33
N LEU A 54 8.27 4.87 6.46
CA LEU A 54 8.85 3.57 6.81
C LEU A 54 7.78 2.48 6.90
N ASP A 55 6.54 2.87 7.22
CA ASP A 55 5.46 1.95 7.55
C ASP A 55 4.26 1.97 6.57
N GLY A 56 4.04 3.05 5.81
CA GLY A 56 2.97 3.11 4.80
C GLY A 56 3.26 2.21 3.58
N PRO A 57 2.27 1.52 2.99
CA PRO A 57 2.48 0.71 1.78
C PRO A 57 2.80 1.58 0.57
N LEU A 58 3.68 1.07 -0.30
CA LEU A 58 3.81 1.55 -1.67
C LEU A 58 2.62 1.04 -2.48
N ILE A 59 2.10 1.88 -3.36
CA ILE A 59 0.93 1.56 -4.19
C ILE A 59 1.15 2.01 -5.64
N ASN A 60 0.47 1.34 -6.55
CA ASN A 60 0.37 1.73 -7.94
C ASN A 60 -0.89 2.58 -8.11
N TYR A 61 -0.72 3.90 -8.22
CA TYR A 61 -1.82 4.82 -8.47
C TYR A 61 -1.82 5.23 -9.94
N ASN A 62 -2.60 4.52 -10.76
CA ASN A 62 -2.73 4.77 -12.20
C ASN A 62 -1.38 4.83 -12.94
N GLY A 63 -0.47 3.89 -12.64
CA GLY A 63 0.85 3.80 -13.25
C GLY A 63 1.91 4.70 -12.59
N LYS A 64 1.55 5.43 -11.53
CA LYS A 64 2.48 6.26 -10.75
C LYS A 64 2.72 5.64 -9.37
N LEU A 65 3.94 5.78 -8.88
CA LEU A 65 4.27 5.38 -7.51
C LEU A 65 3.53 6.28 -6.52
N GLY A 66 2.86 5.67 -5.55
CA GLY A 66 2.28 6.37 -4.43
C GLY A 66 2.60 5.74 -3.08
N LEU A 67 2.33 6.49 -2.02
CA LEU A 67 2.36 6.04 -0.64
C LEU A 67 1.03 6.34 0.03
N LEU A 68 0.59 5.40 0.86
CA LEU A 68 -0.62 5.56 1.66
C LEU A 68 -0.26 5.77 3.14
N ILE A 69 -0.66 6.90 3.70
CA ILE A 69 -0.32 7.30 5.07
C ILE A 69 -1.61 7.50 5.88
N PHE A 70 -1.93 6.59 6.79
CA PHE A 70 -3.07 6.76 7.69
C PHE A 70 -2.70 7.62 8.91
N GLU A 71 -3.65 8.44 9.35
CA GLU A 71 -3.54 9.17 10.61
C GLU A 71 -3.48 8.20 11.80
N GLY A 72 -2.46 8.36 12.65
CA GLY A 72 -2.35 7.61 13.90
C GLY A 72 -1.83 6.18 13.76
N TYR A 73 -0.79 5.97 12.92
CA TYR A 73 -0.14 4.67 12.74
C TYR A 73 0.20 3.98 14.08
N PRO A 74 -0.02 2.66 14.24
CA PRO A 74 -0.47 1.70 13.22
C PRO A 74 -1.92 1.85 12.73
N TRP A 75 -2.18 1.40 11.49
CA TRP A 75 -3.49 1.47 10.85
C TRP A 75 -4.57 0.80 11.70
N GLY A 76 -5.52 1.58 12.20
CA GLY A 76 -6.48 1.06 13.15
C GLY A 76 -7.82 1.78 13.14
N ASP A 77 -8.65 1.35 14.08
CA ASP A 77 -10.02 1.83 14.29
C ASP A 77 -10.10 3.32 14.68
N ARG A 78 -8.98 3.88 15.16
CA ARG A 78 -8.86 5.30 15.55
C ARG A 78 -8.48 6.24 14.41
N ALA A 79 -8.14 5.71 13.23
CA ALA A 79 -7.83 6.55 12.08
C ALA A 79 -9.06 7.41 11.71
N ARG A 80 -8.83 8.70 11.44
CA ARG A 80 -9.88 9.64 10.99
C ARG A 80 -9.68 10.08 9.55
N SER A 81 -8.45 9.99 9.07
CA SER A 81 -8.07 10.35 7.72
C SER A 81 -6.88 9.53 7.25
N PHE A 82 -6.64 9.58 5.95
CA PHE A 82 -5.38 9.15 5.37
C PHE A 82 -4.97 10.11 4.26
N GLU A 83 -3.69 10.09 3.94
CA GLU A 83 -3.07 10.87 2.88
C GLU A 83 -2.53 9.92 1.82
N LEU A 84 -2.81 10.26 0.57
CA LEU A 84 -2.28 9.64 -0.63
C LEU A 84 -1.23 10.57 -1.22
N LEU A 85 0.03 10.15 -1.13
CA LEU A 85 1.15 10.86 -1.75
C LEU A 85 1.44 10.17 -3.07
N VAL A 86 1.42 10.91 -4.18
CA VAL A 86 1.71 10.37 -5.51
C VAL A 86 2.86 11.16 -6.11
N ILE A 87 3.88 10.46 -6.58
CA ILE A 87 4.99 11.10 -7.27
C ILE A 87 4.52 11.54 -8.66
N GLY A 88 4.65 12.83 -8.95
CA GLY A 88 4.30 13.43 -10.22
C GLY A 88 5.41 13.22 -11.24
N ASP A 89 6.60 13.73 -10.90
CA ASP A 89 7.85 13.65 -11.65
C ASP A 89 8.91 13.01 -10.76
N LEU A 90 9.49 11.90 -11.20
CA LEU A 90 10.47 11.12 -10.44
C LEU A 90 11.81 11.84 -10.32
N GLU A 91 12.24 12.55 -11.36
CA GLU A 91 13.53 13.25 -11.40
C GLU A 91 13.51 14.49 -10.53
N LYS A 92 12.41 15.24 -10.57
CA LYS A 92 12.22 16.44 -9.74
C LYS A 92 11.74 16.12 -8.33
N GLN A 93 11.38 14.86 -8.07
CA GLN A 93 10.77 14.40 -6.82
C GLN A 93 9.58 15.27 -6.39
N GLU A 94 8.75 15.66 -7.36
CA GLU A 94 7.56 16.47 -7.12
C GLU A 94 6.43 15.57 -6.62
N TRP A 95 6.03 15.77 -5.36
CA TRP A 95 4.95 15.02 -4.73
C TRP A 95 3.63 15.78 -4.77
N SER A 96 2.54 15.06 -5.04
CA SER A 96 1.18 15.53 -4.83
C SER A 96 0.56 14.82 -3.63
N THR A 97 -0.07 15.56 -2.73
CA THR A 97 -0.69 15.01 -1.52
C THR A 97 -2.21 15.20 -1.57
N HIS A 98 -2.95 14.12 -1.40
CA HIS A 98 -4.40 14.12 -1.33
C HIS A 98 -4.85 13.57 0.01
N LYS A 99 -5.57 14.38 0.79
CA LYS A 99 -6.10 13.96 2.09
C LYS A 99 -7.56 13.56 1.99
N TYR A 100 -7.88 12.40 2.56
CA TYR A 100 -9.23 11.85 2.57
C TYR A 100 -9.70 11.62 4.00
N MET A 101 -10.91 12.08 4.30
CA MET A 101 -11.58 11.82 5.57
C MET A 101 -12.27 10.47 5.53
N LEU A 102 -12.05 9.65 6.55
CA LEU A 102 -12.74 8.37 6.71
C LEU A 102 -14.20 8.60 7.14
N PRO A 103 -15.12 7.68 6.81
CA PRO A 103 -16.53 7.86 7.12
C PRO A 103 -16.73 7.81 8.64
N PRO A 104 -17.75 8.50 9.19
CA PRO A 104 -18.04 8.46 10.63
C PRO A 104 -18.27 7.04 11.18
N THR A 105 -18.70 6.13 10.31
CA THR A 105 -18.92 4.71 10.62
C THR A 105 -17.66 3.87 10.66
N TRP A 106 -16.48 4.41 10.30
CA TRP A 106 -15.21 3.68 10.21
C TRP A 106 -14.98 2.78 11.42
N LYS A 107 -14.88 3.37 12.61
CA LYS A 107 -14.61 2.65 13.86
C LYS A 107 -15.61 1.50 14.09
N ASN A 108 -16.89 1.75 13.84
CA ASN A 108 -17.97 0.79 14.08
C ASN A 108 -17.90 -0.40 13.11
N VAL A 109 -17.51 -0.15 11.86
CA VAL A 109 -17.42 -1.19 10.82
C VAL A 109 -16.13 -1.99 10.98
N VAL A 110 -14.99 -1.32 11.12
CA VAL A 110 -13.68 -1.98 11.16
C VAL A 110 -13.48 -2.74 12.48
N GLY A 111 -14.00 -2.21 13.59
CA GLY A 111 -13.81 -2.77 14.93
C GLY A 111 -12.38 -2.60 15.44
N GLU A 112 -12.14 -2.91 16.72
CA GLU A 112 -10.86 -2.62 17.36
C GLU A 112 -9.69 -3.43 16.79
N GLY A 113 -8.56 -2.75 16.54
CA GLY A 113 -7.28 -3.37 16.20
C GLY A 113 -6.70 -2.94 14.86
N MET A 114 -5.60 -3.60 14.49
CA MET A 114 -4.82 -3.26 13.30
C MET A 114 -5.23 -4.04 12.06
N PHE A 115 -5.08 -3.40 10.90
CA PHE A 115 -5.36 -3.98 9.58
C PHE A 115 -4.11 -3.95 8.71
N CYS A 116 -4.01 -4.91 7.79
CA CYS A 116 -2.97 -4.95 6.78
C CYS A 116 -3.48 -4.35 5.47
N PHE A 117 -2.62 -3.62 4.77
CA PHE A 117 -2.89 -3.27 3.38
C PHE A 117 -2.90 -4.52 2.52
N ALA A 118 -3.93 -4.65 1.69
CA ALA A 118 -4.04 -5.73 0.73
C ALA A 118 -3.79 -5.28 -0.71
N GLY A 119 -4.06 -4.01 -1.03
CA GLY A 119 -3.99 -3.50 -2.39
C GLY A 119 -5.14 -2.57 -2.72
N PHE A 120 -5.25 -2.25 -4.01
CA PHE A 120 -6.39 -1.56 -4.59
C PHE A 120 -7.27 -2.54 -5.37
N PHE A 121 -8.57 -2.27 -5.38
CA PHE A 121 -9.51 -2.83 -6.33
C PHE A 121 -9.98 -1.70 -7.26
N GLY A 122 -9.66 -1.81 -8.55
CA GLY A 122 -9.83 -0.70 -9.49
C GLY A 122 -8.98 0.51 -9.08
N THR A 123 -9.51 1.72 -9.27
CA THR A 123 -8.75 2.98 -9.04
C THR A 123 -9.10 3.69 -7.74
N ASN A 124 -10.18 3.30 -7.08
CA ASN A 124 -10.78 4.06 -5.98
C ASN A 124 -11.11 3.23 -4.75
N THR A 125 -10.85 1.92 -4.76
CA THR A 125 -11.21 1.07 -3.62
C THR A 125 -9.96 0.54 -2.96
N ILE A 126 -9.71 0.98 -1.73
CA ILE A 126 -8.66 0.43 -0.87
C ILE A 126 -9.17 -0.86 -0.27
N VAL A 127 -8.36 -1.91 -0.36
CA VAL A 127 -8.64 -3.19 0.28
C VAL A 127 -7.73 -3.34 1.49
N LEU A 128 -8.33 -3.65 2.63
CA LEU A 128 -7.63 -3.96 3.87
C LEU A 128 -8.01 -5.36 4.31
N SER A 129 -7.07 -6.08 4.90
CA SER A 129 -7.31 -7.43 5.41
C SER A 129 -7.05 -7.51 6.90
N ARG A 130 -7.81 -8.40 7.54
CA ARG A 130 -7.51 -8.92 8.87
C ARG A 130 -8.00 -10.34 8.94
N ARG A 131 -7.32 -11.18 9.71
CA ARG A 131 -7.56 -12.63 9.90
C ARG A 131 -8.84 -13.24 9.31
N SER A 132 -10.02 -12.78 9.72
CA SER A 132 -11.32 -13.35 9.37
C SER A 132 -12.21 -12.45 8.50
N TYR A 133 -11.71 -11.32 7.98
CA TYR A 133 -12.49 -10.45 7.10
C TYR A 133 -11.62 -9.56 6.20
N VAL A 134 -12.22 -9.13 5.10
CA VAL A 134 -11.71 -8.11 4.20
C VAL A 134 -12.57 -6.86 4.34
N ILE A 135 -11.95 -5.69 4.26
CA ILE A 135 -12.61 -4.39 4.25
C ILE A 135 -12.36 -3.77 2.88
N TYR A 136 -13.45 -3.36 2.23
CA TYR A 136 -13.44 -2.57 1.01
C TYR A 136 -13.84 -1.15 1.37
N TYR A 137 -12.94 -0.20 1.16
CA TYR A 137 -13.19 1.22 1.35
C TYR A 137 -13.12 1.94 0.01
N ASN A 138 -14.25 2.43 -0.47
CA ASN A 138 -14.33 3.21 -1.69
C ASN A 138 -14.11 4.69 -1.37
N ILE A 139 -13.03 5.26 -1.91
CA ILE A 139 -12.59 6.63 -1.68
C ILE A 139 -13.61 7.64 -2.23
N ASP A 140 -14.06 7.45 -3.47
CA ASP A 140 -14.95 8.40 -4.15
C ASP A 140 -16.32 8.51 -3.48
N LYS A 141 -16.87 7.35 -3.09
CA LYS A 141 -18.18 7.26 -2.44
C LYS A 141 -18.11 7.44 -0.93
N ASN A 142 -16.90 7.43 -0.36
CA ASN A 142 -16.65 7.38 1.08
C ASN A 142 -17.47 6.27 1.78
N THR A 143 -17.57 5.11 1.15
CA THR A 143 -18.34 3.96 1.65
C THR A 143 -17.41 2.84 2.09
N ILE A 144 -17.78 2.17 3.17
CA ILE A 144 -17.01 1.04 3.73
C ILE A 144 -17.89 -0.20 3.83
N VAL A 145 -17.34 -1.33 3.39
CA VAL A 145 -17.97 -2.66 3.48
C VAL A 145 -16.99 -3.63 4.12
N LYS A 146 -17.47 -4.41 5.09
CA LYS A 146 -16.71 -5.48 5.75
C LYS A 146 -17.31 -6.82 5.38
N VAL A 147 -16.48 -7.73 4.89
CA VAL A 147 -16.88 -9.05 4.41
C VAL A 147 -16.13 -10.11 5.19
N GLY A 148 -16.85 -10.99 5.88
CA GLY A 148 -16.25 -12.14 6.57
C GLY A 148 -15.67 -13.14 5.59
N ILE A 149 -14.50 -13.68 5.89
CA ILE A 149 -13.90 -14.81 5.17
C ILE A 149 -14.39 -16.08 5.87
N GLN A 150 -15.10 -16.95 5.16
CA GLN A 150 -15.53 -18.25 5.68
C GLN A 150 -14.39 -19.26 5.68
N GLY A 151 -14.40 -20.22 6.62
CA GLY A 151 -13.46 -21.35 6.64
C GLY A 151 -12.06 -21.03 7.18
N VAL A 152 -11.85 -19.80 7.69
CA VAL A 152 -10.58 -19.38 8.30
C VAL A 152 -10.65 -19.25 9.82
N GLU A 153 -11.74 -19.71 10.45
CA GLU A 153 -12.00 -19.60 11.88
C GLU A 153 -10.94 -20.32 12.74
N ALA A 154 -10.31 -21.37 12.22
CA ALA A 154 -9.33 -22.19 12.93
C ALA A 154 -7.88 -21.66 12.87
N PHE A 155 -7.58 -20.67 12.02
CA PHE A 155 -6.20 -20.24 11.76
C PHE A 155 -5.82 -18.98 12.55
N LYS A 156 -4.90 -19.11 13.51
CA LYS A 156 -4.38 -18.01 14.35
C LYS A 156 -3.18 -17.25 13.75
N CYS A 157 -2.89 -17.38 12.45
CA CYS A 157 -1.71 -16.76 11.86
C CYS A 157 -1.92 -15.25 11.58
N PHE A 158 -0.89 -14.45 11.85
CA PHE A 158 -0.94 -12.98 11.87
C PHE A 158 -0.57 -12.30 10.54
N ASP A 159 -0.09 -13.04 9.55
CA ASP A 159 0.41 -12.43 8.32
C ASP A 159 -0.19 -13.15 7.11
N ARG A 160 -1.35 -12.67 6.67
CA ARG A 160 -1.87 -13.03 5.35
C ARG A 160 -1.74 -11.81 4.46
N SER A 161 -0.62 -11.77 3.74
CA SER A 161 -0.52 -10.98 2.52
C SER A 161 -1.54 -11.57 1.53
N ILE A 162 -2.69 -10.92 1.38
CA ILE A 162 -3.55 -11.19 0.25
C ILE A 162 -2.96 -10.41 -0.93
N PHE A 163 -2.32 -11.14 -1.84
CA PHE A 163 -1.75 -10.55 -3.06
C PHE A 163 -2.90 -10.27 -4.03
N LEU A 164 -3.44 -9.06 -4.01
CA LEU A 164 -4.44 -8.63 -5.01
C LEU A 164 -3.82 -8.39 -6.39
N ASP A 165 -2.50 -8.25 -6.47
CA ASP A 165 -1.79 -8.02 -7.73
C ASP A 165 -1.49 -9.31 -8.51
N HIS A 166 -1.99 -10.47 -8.06
CA HIS A 166 -1.89 -11.71 -8.84
C HIS A 166 -2.97 -11.72 -9.93
N VAL A 167 -2.62 -11.21 -11.11
CA VAL A 167 -3.40 -11.47 -12.33
C VAL A 167 -3.15 -12.93 -12.72
N GLU A 168 -4.08 -13.83 -12.36
CA GLU A 168 -4.17 -15.10 -13.09
C GLU A 168 -4.57 -14.75 -14.52
N GLY A 169 -3.70 -15.02 -15.49
CA GLY A 169 -4.09 -15.03 -16.89
C GLY A 169 -5.15 -16.11 -17.08
N LEU A 170 -6.43 -15.73 -17.04
CA LEU A 170 -7.54 -16.60 -17.38
C LEU A 170 -7.45 -16.90 -18.88
N MET A 171 -6.78 -17.99 -19.25
CA MET A 171 -7.00 -18.60 -20.56
C MET A 171 -8.44 -19.12 -20.58
N LEU A 172 -9.32 -18.40 -21.29
CA LEU A 172 -10.59 -18.93 -21.73
C LEU A 172 -10.30 -20.13 -22.65
N VAL A 173 -10.43 -21.34 -22.13
CA VAL A 173 -10.53 -22.52 -22.98
C VAL A 173 -11.92 -22.47 -23.59
N GLN A 174 -12.00 -22.17 -24.89
CA GLN A 174 -13.20 -22.40 -25.67
C GLN A 174 -13.36 -23.90 -25.87
N GLU A 175 -14.43 -24.48 -25.35
CA GLU A 175 -14.85 -25.83 -25.69
C GLU A 175 -15.43 -25.83 -27.12
N PHE A 176 -14.98 -26.78 -27.94
CA PHE A 176 -15.57 -27.14 -29.24
C PHE A 176 -16.67 -28.19 -29.03
#